data_AF-A0A8T5TX44-F1
#
_entry.id   AF-A0A8T5TX44-F1
#
_cell.length_a   1.000
_cell.length_b   1.000
_cell.length_c   1.000
_cell.angle_alpha   90.00
_cell.angle_beta   90.00
_cell.angle_gamma   90.00
#
_symmetry.space_group_name_H-M   'P 1'
#
loop_
_entity.id
_entity.type
_entity.pdbx_description
1 polymer ?
#
loop_
_entity_poly.entity_id
_entity_poly.type
_entity_poly.pdbx_seq_one_letter_code
_entity_poly.pdbx_strand_id
1 'polypeptide(L)'
;MMYNNLDDLPQDYEEELSQLETQISELFALLEKSEIKVTLLQDENFLLKTQIQKLQQQSRPVQSKSPQAETIKVPKDNAATVSPTDTNMRQNKRKCPNCGAAGFSIKEVDDKTRIITYVPRRIYMKKKVCTKCRFEF
;
A
#
# COMPACT_ATOMS: atom_id res chain seq x y z
N MET A 1 51.57 27.94 -52.99
CA MET A 1 50.34 28.28 -52.24
C MET A 1 49.59 26.97 -52.04
N MET A 2 49.52 26.49 -50.80
CA MET A 2 49.00 25.18 -50.43
C MET A 2 47.67 25.36 -49.68
N TYR A 3 46.58 25.63 -50.42
CA TYR A 3 45.23 25.58 -49.88
C TYR A 3 44.42 24.61 -50.73
N ASN A 4 44.50 23.33 -50.40
CA ASN A 4 43.63 22.26 -50.89
C ASN A 4 43.69 21.17 -49.83
N ASN A 5 42.71 21.13 -48.92
CA ASN A 5 42.34 20.01 -48.04
C ASN A 5 41.41 20.58 -46.94
N LEU A 6 40.25 21.10 -47.35
CA LEU A 6 39.16 21.50 -46.45
C LEU A 6 37.88 20.68 -46.70
N ASP A 7 37.93 19.69 -47.61
CA ASP A 7 36.77 18.91 -48.06
C ASP A 7 36.67 17.50 -47.47
N ASP A 8 37.68 17.00 -46.75
CA ASP A 8 37.59 15.71 -46.05
C ASP A 8 37.31 15.93 -44.56
N LEU A 9 36.05 16.26 -44.24
CA LEU A 9 35.52 15.98 -42.91
C LEU A 9 35.48 14.45 -42.77
N PRO A 10 36.10 13.85 -41.73
CA PRO A 10 36.10 12.40 -41.56
C PRO A 10 34.66 11.89 -41.51
N GLN A 11 34.32 10.98 -42.43
CA GLN A 11 33.00 10.38 -42.60
C GLN A 11 32.44 9.80 -41.29
N ASP A 12 33.34 9.38 -40.39
CA ASP A 12 33.04 8.92 -39.04
C ASP A 12 32.28 9.97 -38.20
N TYR A 13 32.58 11.26 -38.36
CA TYR A 13 31.88 12.34 -37.62
C TYR A 13 30.46 12.56 -38.12
N GLU A 14 30.22 12.42 -39.43
CA GLU A 14 28.85 12.51 -39.97
C GLU A 14 27.98 11.36 -39.48
N GLU A 15 28.55 10.16 -39.38
CA GLU A 15 27.87 8.99 -38.83
C GLU A 15 27.59 9.17 -37.32
N GLU A 16 28.56 9.65 -36.54
CA GLU A 16 28.37 9.98 -35.13
C GLU A 16 27.29 11.05 -34.92
N LEU A 17 27.25 12.09 -35.75
CA LEU A 17 26.21 13.12 -35.70
C LEU A 17 24.82 12.54 -35.97
N SER A 18 24.68 11.69 -36.99
CA SER A 18 23.42 11.02 -37.30
C SER A 18 22.95 10.09 -36.17
N GLN A 19 23.88 9.38 -35.53
CA GLN A 19 23.58 8.55 -34.36
C GLN A 19 23.14 9.40 -33.16
N LEU A 20 23.82 10.52 -32.88
CA LEU A 20 23.42 11.44 -31.82
C LEU A 20 22.04 12.05 -32.07
N GLU A 21 21.75 12.48 -33.31
CA GLU A 21 20.43 13.03 -33.68
C GLU A 21 19.31 12.01 -33.48
N THR A 22 19.58 10.74 -33.80
CA THR A 22 18.63 9.64 -33.56
C THR A 22 18.41 9.44 -32.06
N GLN A 23 19.47 9.38 -31.26
CA GLN A 23 19.38 9.22 -29.80
C GLN A 23 18.63 10.39 -29.15
N ILE A 24 18.90 11.63 -29.59
CA ILE A 24 18.20 12.82 -29.12
C ILE A 24 16.71 12.71 -29.42
N SER A 25 16.35 12.29 -30.63
CA SER A 25 14.95 12.12 -31.05
C SER A 25 14.24 11.05 -30.22
N GLU A 26 14.90 9.91 -29.96
CA GLU A 26 14.36 8.85 -29.11
C GLU A 26 14.17 9.31 -27.66
N LEU A 27 15.13 10.04 -27.10
CA LEU A 27 15.03 10.60 -25.76
C LEU A 27 13.87 11.58 -25.63
N PHE A 28 13.66 12.45 -26.63
CA PHE A 28 12.50 13.36 -26.64
C PHE A 28 11.18 12.60 -26.69
N ALA A 29 11.06 11.57 -27.53
CA ALA A 29 9.85 10.75 -27.59
C ALA A 29 9.58 10.01 -26.26
N LEU A 30 10.62 9.52 -25.59
CA LEU A 30 10.51 8.91 -24.27
C LEU A 30 10.11 9.91 -23.20
N LEU A 31 10.65 11.13 -23.26
CA LEU A 31 10.33 12.21 -22.34
C LEU A 31 8.85 12.58 -22.45
N GLU A 32 8.37 12.87 -23.65
CA GLU A 32 6.96 13.20 -23.93
C GLU A 32 6.01 12.10 -23.44
N LYS A 33 6.33 10.84 -23.74
CA LYS A 33 5.56 9.68 -23.26
C LYS A 33 5.52 9.61 -21.73
N SER A 34 6.63 9.94 -21.06
CA SER A 34 6.71 9.93 -19.60
C SER A 34 5.91 11.07 -18.98
N GLU A 35 5.93 12.27 -19.58
CA GLU A 35 5.16 13.44 -19.13
C GLU A 35 3.65 13.20 -19.22
N ILE A 36 3.19 12.63 -20.35
CA ILE A 36 1.80 12.23 -20.52
C ILE A 36 1.39 11.22 -19.44
N LYS A 37 2.22 10.21 -19.19
CA LYS A 37 1.94 9.19 -18.17
C LYS A 37 1.87 9.78 -16.76
N VAL A 38 2.75 10.71 -16.42
CA VAL A 38 2.74 11.40 -15.12
C VAL A 38 1.44 12.18 -14.95
N THR A 39 1.02 12.91 -15.99
CA THR A 39 -0.21 13.71 -15.97
C THR A 39 -1.43 12.82 -15.74
N LEU A 40 -1.55 11.70 -16.47
CA LEU A 40 -2.65 10.74 -16.31
C LEU A 40 -2.71 10.16 -14.88
N LEU A 41 -1.55 9.78 -14.31
CA LEU A 41 -1.48 9.25 -12.95
C LEU A 41 -1.78 10.30 -11.89
N GLN A 42 -1.48 11.58 -12.14
CA GLN A 42 -1.85 12.68 -11.26
C GLN A 42 -3.37 12.90 -11.24
N ASP A 43 -4.01 12.89 -12.41
CA ASP A 43 -5.46 13.00 -12.54
C ASP A 43 -6.20 11.84 -11.86
N GLU A 44 -5.73 10.60 -12.09
CA GLU A 44 -6.28 9.41 -11.44
C GLU A 44 -6.13 9.50 -9.91
N ASN A 45 -4.96 9.90 -9.41
CA ASN A 45 -4.76 10.11 -7.98
C ASN A 45 -5.68 11.19 -7.40
N PHE A 46 -5.90 12.28 -8.13
CA PHE A 46 -6.80 13.35 -7.71
C PHE A 46 -8.25 12.84 -7.60
N LEU A 47 -8.71 12.07 -8.58
CA LEU A 47 -10.04 11.46 -8.59
C LEU A 47 -10.21 10.48 -7.41
N LEU A 48 -9.24 9.58 -7.22
CA LEU A 48 -9.26 8.61 -6.12
C LEU A 48 -9.26 9.30 -4.76
N LYS A 49 -8.42 10.32 -4.55
CA LYS A 49 -8.42 11.11 -3.31
C LYS A 49 -9.78 11.76 -3.06
N THR A 50 -10.39 12.33 -4.09
CA THR A 50 -11.74 12.93 -4.00
C THR A 50 -12.79 11.89 -3.62
N GLN A 51 -12.75 10.70 -4.21
CA GLN A 51 -13.67 9.62 -3.91
C GLN A 51 -13.50 9.11 -2.46
N ILE A 52 -12.25 8.93 -2.01
CA ILE A 52 -11.95 8.56 -0.62
C ILE A 52 -12.51 9.60 0.34
N GLN A 53 -12.33 10.90 0.06
CA GLN A 53 -12.86 11.97 0.88
C GLN A 53 -14.39 11.94 0.98
N LYS A 54 -15.09 11.70 -0.15
CA LYS A 54 -16.56 11.55 -0.16
C LYS A 54 -17.03 10.39 0.71
N LEU A 55 -16.39 9.23 0.59
CA LEU A 55 -16.72 8.04 1.39
C LEU A 55 -16.45 8.28 2.89
N GLN A 56 -15.35 8.93 3.23
CA GLN A 56 -15.04 9.30 4.62
C GLN A 56 -16.09 10.24 5.21
N GLN A 57 -16.57 11.23 4.45
CA GLN A 57 -17.62 12.14 4.90
C GLN A 57 -18.96 11.43 5.10
N GLN A 58 -19.32 10.49 4.23
CA GLN A 58 -20.54 9.67 4.37
C GLN A 58 -20.50 8.74 5.58
N SER A 59 -19.30 8.33 6.03
CA SER A 59 -19.11 7.47 7.19
C SER A 59 -19.03 8.20 8.54
N ARG A 60 -19.23 9.54 8.59
CA ARG A 60 -19.24 10.26 9.88
C ARG A 60 -20.41 9.79 10.73
N PRO A 61 -20.17 9.21 11.93
CA PRO A 61 -21.26 8.88 12.83
C PRO A 61 -21.90 10.18 13.32
N VAL A 62 -23.22 10.24 13.24
CA VAL A 62 -24.05 11.27 13.88
C VAL A 62 -23.70 11.25 15.37
N GLN A 63 -22.95 12.25 15.84
CA GLN A 63 -22.79 12.51 17.26
C GLN A 63 -24.14 12.98 17.82
N SER A 64 -24.92 12.05 18.37
CA SER A 64 -26.02 12.36 19.28
C SER A 64 -25.45 12.90 20.59
N LYS A 65 -25.86 14.11 20.96
CA LYS A 65 -25.48 14.79 22.20
C LYS A 65 -26.23 14.22 23.43
N SER A 66 -25.46 14.04 24.52
CA SER A 66 -25.75 14.32 25.95
C SER A 66 -26.54 13.30 26.82
N PRO A 67 -26.55 13.40 28.18
CA PRO A 67 -25.68 14.11 29.15
C PRO A 67 -25.09 13.20 30.28
N GLN A 68 -24.36 13.83 31.21
CA GLN A 68 -23.66 13.30 32.42
C GLN A 68 -24.42 12.26 33.27
N ALA A 69 -23.70 11.29 33.84
CA ALA A 69 -23.88 10.82 35.24
C ALA A 69 -22.71 9.91 35.71
N GLU A 70 -22.11 10.34 36.82
CA GLU A 70 -21.62 9.55 37.96
C GLU A 70 -20.37 8.66 37.87
N THR A 71 -19.29 9.31 38.33
CA THR A 71 -18.15 8.78 39.07
C THR A 71 -18.50 7.63 40.03
N ILE A 72 -18.01 6.42 39.75
CA ILE A 72 -17.84 5.38 40.78
C ILE A 72 -16.35 5.12 40.94
N LYS A 73 -15.81 5.57 42.07
CA LYS A 73 -14.48 5.21 42.58
C LYS A 73 -14.57 3.88 43.31
N VAL A 74 -13.74 2.89 42.96
CA VAL A 74 -13.38 1.78 43.85
C VAL A 74 -11.87 1.46 43.66
N PRO A 75 -11.11 1.13 44.72
CA PRO A 75 -9.67 1.38 44.82
C PRO A 75 -8.74 0.26 44.31
N LYS A 76 -7.46 0.66 44.21
CA LYS A 76 -6.21 -0.10 43.95
C LYS A 76 -6.12 -1.44 44.70
N ASP A 77 -5.46 -2.42 44.07
CA ASP A 77 -4.23 -2.99 44.64
C ASP A 77 -3.37 -3.81 43.65
N ASN A 78 -2.07 -3.49 43.76
CA ASN A 78 -0.84 -4.28 43.53
C ASN A 78 -0.27 -4.55 42.13
N ALA A 79 1.00 -4.16 42.04
CA ALA A 79 1.94 -4.20 40.93
C ALA A 79 2.79 -5.49 40.94
N ALA A 80 3.22 -5.94 39.76
CA ALA A 80 4.63 -6.26 39.45
C ALA A 80 4.80 -6.66 37.98
N THR A 81 5.44 -5.75 37.24
CA THR A 81 6.47 -5.92 36.21
C THR A 81 6.71 -7.31 35.61
N VAL A 82 6.38 -7.48 34.33
CA VAL A 82 7.31 -7.94 33.27
C VAL A 82 6.77 -7.54 31.90
N SER A 83 7.51 -6.67 31.21
CA SER A 83 7.49 -6.53 29.75
C SER A 83 8.68 -7.34 29.22
N PRO A 84 8.62 -7.93 28.01
CA PRO A 84 8.51 -7.11 26.81
C PRO A 84 7.56 -7.67 25.74
N THR A 85 7.44 -6.87 24.68
CA THR A 85 6.84 -7.15 23.36
C THR A 85 5.35 -6.90 23.21
N ASP A 86 5.06 -5.68 22.74
CA ASP A 86 3.92 -5.32 21.91
C ASP A 86 3.55 -6.40 20.89
N THR A 87 2.57 -7.24 21.21
CA THR A 87 1.66 -7.77 20.20
C THR A 87 0.37 -8.27 20.87
N ASN A 88 -0.77 -7.76 20.38
CA ASN A 88 -2.05 -8.47 20.40
C ASN A 88 -2.96 -8.44 21.65
N MET A 89 -3.23 -7.26 22.24
CA MET A 89 -4.40 -7.08 23.14
C MET A 89 -5.77 -7.41 22.49
N ARG A 90 -5.84 -7.68 21.17
CA ARG A 90 -7.10 -8.05 20.46
C ARG A 90 -7.38 -9.56 20.41
N GLN A 91 -6.49 -10.43 20.90
CA GLN A 91 -6.71 -11.89 20.87
C GLN A 91 -7.65 -12.38 21.98
N ASN A 92 -7.81 -11.63 23.07
CA ASN A 92 -8.56 -12.07 24.25
C ASN A 92 -10.09 -12.13 24.10
N LYS A 93 -10.67 -11.80 22.94
CA LYS A 93 -12.13 -11.88 22.70
C LYS A 93 -12.57 -12.78 21.53
N ARG A 94 -11.66 -13.50 20.88
CA ARG A 94 -12.00 -14.31 19.69
C ARG A 94 -12.50 -15.68 20.13
N LYS A 95 -13.72 -16.06 19.71
CA LYS A 95 -14.32 -17.38 19.96
C LYS A 95 -14.61 -18.08 18.64
N CYS A 96 -14.38 -19.38 18.58
CA CYS A 96 -14.74 -20.22 17.44
C CYS A 96 -16.27 -20.37 17.39
N PRO A 97 -16.93 -20.09 16.25
CA PRO A 97 -18.37 -20.27 16.11
C PRO A 97 -18.80 -21.75 16.11
N ASN A 98 -17.89 -22.67 15.76
CA ASN A 98 -18.20 -24.10 15.67
C ASN A 98 -18.04 -24.86 17.01
N CYS A 99 -16.99 -24.57 17.79
CA CYS A 99 -16.70 -25.32 19.03
C CYS A 99 -16.55 -24.46 20.29
N GLY A 100 -16.74 -23.14 20.19
CA GLY A 100 -16.63 -22.22 21.33
C GLY A 100 -15.21 -21.96 21.86
N ALA A 101 -14.18 -22.63 21.31
CA ALA A 101 -12.79 -22.42 21.72
C ALA A 101 -12.36 -20.96 21.57
N ALA A 102 -11.62 -20.42 22.54
CA ALA A 102 -11.30 -19.00 22.60
C ALA A 102 -9.78 -18.72 22.70
N GLY A 103 -9.41 -17.46 22.48
CA GLY A 103 -8.04 -16.97 22.70
C GLY A 103 -7.03 -17.63 21.76
N PHE A 104 -5.99 -18.25 22.34
CA PHE A 104 -4.88 -18.90 21.62
C PHE A 104 -5.31 -20.05 20.70
N SER A 105 -6.53 -20.57 20.88
CA SER A 105 -7.07 -21.61 19.98
C SER A 105 -7.43 -21.08 18.59
N ILE A 106 -7.45 -19.75 18.38
CA ILE A 106 -7.77 -19.11 17.10
C ILE A 106 -6.51 -18.52 16.48
N LYS A 107 -6.08 -19.05 15.34
CA LYS A 107 -4.92 -18.54 14.57
C LYS A 107 -5.39 -17.78 13.34
N GLU A 108 -4.65 -16.76 12.93
CA GLU A 108 -4.82 -16.14 11.61
C GLU A 108 -3.89 -16.82 10.61
N VAL A 109 -4.43 -17.18 9.45
CA VAL A 109 -3.72 -17.85 8.35
C VAL A 109 -4.12 -17.16 7.04
N ASP A 110 -3.20 -17.12 6.08
CA ASP A 110 -3.47 -16.58 4.75
C ASP A 110 -4.42 -17.48 3.96
N ASP A 111 -5.47 -16.87 3.41
CA ASP A 111 -6.40 -17.47 2.48
C ASP A 111 -5.87 -17.34 1.05
N LYS A 112 -5.22 -18.41 0.58
CA LYS A 112 -4.63 -18.47 -0.76
C LYS A 112 -5.66 -18.39 -1.89
N THR A 113 -6.96 -18.49 -1.59
CA THR A 113 -8.03 -18.36 -2.58
C THR A 113 -8.42 -16.91 -2.85
N ARG A 114 -8.10 -15.98 -1.94
CA ARG A 114 -8.46 -14.57 -2.04
C ARG A 114 -7.23 -13.69 -2.01
N ILE A 115 -6.87 -13.16 -3.18
CA ILE A 115 -5.72 -12.27 -3.34
C ILE A 115 -6.21 -10.83 -3.26
N ILE A 116 -5.57 -10.03 -2.39
CA ILE A 116 -5.83 -8.59 -2.26
C ILE A 116 -5.12 -7.85 -3.39
N THR A 117 -3.83 -8.12 -3.58
CA THR A 117 -2.97 -7.42 -4.55
C THR A 117 -1.91 -8.37 -5.11
N TYR A 118 -1.54 -8.18 -6.39
CA TYR A 118 -0.51 -8.97 -7.08
C TYR A 118 0.87 -8.29 -7.18
N VAL A 119 0.97 -6.97 -6.97
CA VAL A 119 2.18 -6.17 -7.22
C VAL A 119 2.58 -5.39 -5.96
N PRO A 120 3.86 -5.38 -5.53
CA PRO A 120 5.02 -6.08 -6.10
C PRO A 120 5.10 -7.58 -5.74
N ARG A 121 4.30 -8.03 -4.77
CA ARG A 121 4.19 -9.44 -4.36
C ARG A 121 2.71 -9.77 -4.12
N ARG A 122 2.36 -11.06 -4.21
CA ARG A 122 1.00 -11.54 -3.91
C ARG A 122 0.72 -11.39 -2.41
N ILE A 123 -0.27 -10.58 -2.08
CA ILE A 123 -0.78 -10.41 -0.72
C ILE A 123 -2.13 -11.12 -0.63
N TYR A 124 -2.25 -12.07 0.28
CA TYR A 124 -3.46 -12.86 0.50
C TYR A 124 -4.31 -12.26 1.61
N MET A 125 -5.62 -12.48 1.54
CA MET A 125 -6.54 -12.14 2.61
C MET A 125 -6.27 -13.03 3.83
N LYS A 126 -6.46 -12.52 5.04
CA LYS A 126 -6.33 -13.33 6.26
C LYS A 126 -7.68 -13.93 6.66
N LYS A 127 -7.67 -15.21 7.01
CA LYS A 127 -8.79 -15.94 7.63
C LYS A 127 -8.41 -16.43 9.03
N LYS A 128 -9.39 -16.71 9.87
CA LYS A 128 -9.18 -17.29 11.20
C LYS A 128 -9.46 -18.78 11.15
N VAL A 129 -8.58 -19.56 11.76
CA VAL A 129 -8.71 -21.01 11.85
C VAL A 129 -8.70 -21.42 13.31
N CYS A 130 -9.70 -22.17 13.72
CA CYS A 130 -9.70 -22.81 15.03
C CYS A 130 -8.77 -24.02 15.00
N THR A 131 -7.76 -24.03 15.86
CA THR A 131 -6.82 -25.16 15.98
C THR A 131 -7.44 -26.41 16.60
N LYS A 132 -8.56 -26.29 17.32
CA LYS A 132 -9.26 -27.44 17.93
C LYS A 132 -10.11 -28.21 16.93
N CYS A 133 -11.01 -27.52 16.22
CA CYS A 133 -11.96 -28.16 15.30
C CYS A 133 -11.66 -27.91 13.81
N ARG A 134 -10.55 -27.22 13.48
CA ARG A 134 -10.13 -26.86 12.12
C ARG A 134 -11.13 -26.02 11.33
N PHE A 135 -12.13 -25.44 11.99
CA PHE A 135 -13.10 -24.58 11.35
C PHE A 135 -12.47 -23.23 10.96
N GLU A 136 -12.75 -22.80 9.72
CA GLU A 136 -12.24 -21.57 9.12
C GLU A 136 -13.35 -20.51 9.04
N PHE A 137 -13.06 -19.27 9.40
CA PHE A 137 -14.02 -18.15 9.40
C PHE A 137 -13.36 -16.78 9.39
#